data_AF-A0A946VDW2-F1
#
_entry.id   AF-A0A946VDW2-F1
#
_cell.length_a   1.000
_cell.length_b   1.000
_cell.length_c   1.000
_cell.angle_alpha   90.00
_cell.angle_beta   90.00
_cell.angle_gamma   90.00
#
_symmetry.space_group_name_H-M   'P 1'
#
loop_
_entity.id
_entity.type
_entity.pdbx_description
1 polymer ?
#
loop_
_entity_poly.entity_id
_entity_poly.type
_entity_poly.pdbx_seq_one_letter_code
_entity_poly.pdbx_strand_id
1 'polypeptide(L)'
;MVYYENLNSNSVKELLSHYGIEIICSESGAEIPHSFWGTPEAGRKKNRLYIREDTPIHSILHETCHYVCMPAKQRTHEQVDAKGSAMEENATCYLQILLADHINGYSRSQLMEDMDAWGYSFRLGSAHAWFIHDAEDVCKWLQKHRIIKANNEITWTLRQ
;
A
#
# COMPACT_ATOMS: atom_id res chain seq x y z
N MET A 1 -4.14 -11.46 10.03
CA MET A 1 -3.06 -10.49 9.80
C MET A 1 -1.77 -11.20 9.51
N VAL A 2 -1.25 -10.99 8.31
CA VAL A 2 0.07 -11.50 7.91
C VAL A 2 1.11 -10.41 8.14
N TYR A 3 2.18 -10.76 8.85
CA TYR A 3 3.30 -9.89 9.17
C TYR A 3 4.49 -10.16 8.24
N TYR A 4 5.37 -9.17 8.12
CA TYR A 4 6.54 -9.23 7.24
C TYR A 4 7.46 -10.42 7.52
N GLU A 5 7.71 -10.75 8.79
CA GLU A 5 8.49 -11.92 9.20
C GLU A 5 7.90 -13.27 8.77
N ASN A 6 6.58 -13.34 8.55
CA ASN A 6 5.86 -14.58 8.26
C ASN A 6 5.81 -14.91 6.76
N LEU A 7 6.36 -14.05 5.89
CA LEU A 7 6.41 -14.28 4.44
C LEU A 7 7.84 -14.42 3.92
N ASN A 8 7.95 -14.99 2.71
CA ASN A 8 9.17 -14.87 1.95
C ASN A 8 9.38 -13.40 1.53
N SER A 9 10.14 -12.68 2.36
CA SER A 9 10.42 -11.25 2.22
C SER A 9 11.02 -10.85 0.87
N ASN A 10 11.59 -11.78 0.10
CA ASN A 10 12.13 -11.48 -1.23
C ASN A 10 11.04 -11.02 -2.20
N SER A 11 9.85 -11.62 -2.18
CA SER A 11 8.76 -11.21 -3.08
C SER A 11 8.25 -9.80 -2.76
N VAL A 12 8.23 -9.41 -1.49
CA VAL A 12 7.90 -8.03 -1.06
C VAL A 12 8.97 -7.06 -1.56
N LYS A 13 10.25 -7.38 -1.38
CA LYS A 13 11.37 -6.55 -1.86
C LYS A 13 11.37 -6.41 -3.38
N GLU A 14 11.14 -7.49 -4.11
CA GLU A 14 11.02 -7.50 -5.57
C GLU A 14 9.88 -6.58 -6.03
N LEU A 15 8.69 -6.71 -5.43
CA LEU A 15 7.54 -5.86 -5.71
C LEU A 15 7.85 -4.37 -5.51
N LEU A 16 8.44 -4.01 -4.37
CA LEU A 16 8.80 -2.62 -4.05
C LEU A 16 9.89 -2.07 -4.98
N SER A 17 10.82 -2.92 -5.44
CA SER A 17 11.89 -2.52 -6.35
C SER A 17 11.37 -2.03 -7.72
N HIS A 18 10.22 -2.54 -8.19
CA HIS A 18 9.59 -2.04 -9.41
C HIS A 18 9.20 -0.55 -9.32
N TYR A 19 8.96 -0.04 -8.11
CA TYR A 19 8.65 1.36 -7.85
C TYR A 19 9.86 2.17 -7.36
N GLY A 20 11.04 1.57 -7.30
CA GLY A 20 12.25 2.19 -6.76
C GLY A 20 12.18 2.46 -5.25
N ILE A 21 11.36 1.69 -4.53
CA ILE A 21 11.21 1.82 -3.08
C ILE A 21 12.25 0.96 -2.35
N GLU A 22 12.92 1.55 -1.37
CA GLU A 22 13.90 0.89 -0.49
C GLU A 22 13.25 0.55 0.86
N ILE A 23 13.51 -0.67 1.36
CA ILE A 23 13.07 -1.09 2.71
C ILE A 23 14.20 -0.85 3.70
N ILE A 24 13.87 -0.22 4.83
CA ILE A 24 14.73 -0.02 5.99
C ILE A 24 14.10 -0.75 7.17
N CYS A 25 14.73 -1.83 7.64
CA CYS A 25 14.28 -2.56 8.82
C CYS A 25 14.79 -1.87 10.09
N SER A 26 13.87 -1.55 10.99
CA SER A 26 14.15 -1.10 12.35
C SER A 26 14.48 -2.30 13.24
N GLU A 27 15.23 -2.06 14.30
CA GLU A 27 15.57 -3.11 15.28
C GLU A 27 14.32 -3.61 16.02
N SER A 28 14.38 -4.85 16.51
CA SER A 28 13.32 -5.41 17.34
C SER A 28 13.09 -4.54 18.58
N GLY A 29 11.83 -4.22 18.86
CA GLY A 29 11.43 -3.34 19.98
C GLY A 29 11.67 -1.84 19.75
N ALA A 30 12.30 -1.42 18.65
CA ALA A 30 12.45 0.00 18.32
C ALA A 30 11.18 0.55 17.64
N GLU A 31 10.88 1.82 17.84
CA GLU A 31 9.83 2.53 17.10
C GLU A 31 10.11 2.52 15.59
N ILE A 32 9.08 2.44 14.76
CA ILE A 32 9.17 2.55 13.31
C ILE A 32 9.13 4.04 12.93
N PRO A 33 10.22 4.61 12.36
CA PRO A 33 10.24 6.02 11.99
C PRO A 33 9.20 6.35 10.93
N HIS A 34 8.61 7.54 11.00
CA HIS A 34 7.69 8.08 9.98
C HIS A 34 6.38 7.31 9.80
N SER A 35 5.98 6.48 10.77
CA SER A 35 4.63 5.95 10.86
C SER A 35 3.66 7.02 11.38
N PHE A 36 2.42 6.99 10.90
CA PHE A 36 1.37 7.92 11.27
C PHE A 36 0.63 7.46 12.54
N TRP A 37 0.29 6.17 12.64
CA TRP A 37 -0.42 5.55 13.76
C TRP A 37 0.50 4.95 14.83
N GLY A 38 1.81 4.96 14.61
CA GLY A 38 2.81 4.31 15.46
C GLY A 38 2.99 2.83 15.13
N THR A 39 3.90 2.16 15.85
CA THR A 39 4.16 0.75 15.59
C THR A 39 2.93 -0.13 15.86
N PRO A 40 2.68 -1.17 15.04
CA PRO A 40 3.57 -1.76 14.02
C PRO A 40 3.38 -1.24 12.58
N GLU A 41 2.68 -0.13 12.37
CA GLU A 41 2.46 0.44 11.03
C GLU A 41 3.79 0.81 10.35
N ALA A 42 3.89 0.53 9.04
CA ALA A 42 4.98 0.98 8.21
C ALA A 42 5.04 2.52 8.19
N GLY A 43 6.25 3.05 8.24
CA GLY A 43 6.50 4.46 8.03
C GLY A 43 7.07 4.74 6.64
N ARG A 44 6.86 5.95 6.13
CA ARG A 44 7.38 6.33 4.81
C ARG A 44 8.06 7.69 4.82
N LYS A 45 9.20 7.77 4.16
CA LYS A 45 9.85 9.05 3.81
C LYS A 45 10.51 8.97 2.45
N LYS A 46 10.11 9.86 1.54
CA LYS A 46 10.55 9.83 0.14
C LYS A 46 10.24 8.44 -0.47
N ASN A 47 11.22 7.79 -1.06
CA ASN A 47 11.14 6.43 -1.61
C ASN A 47 11.59 5.34 -0.62
N ARG A 48 11.62 5.62 0.68
CA ARG A 48 11.99 4.64 1.71
C ARG A 48 10.79 4.27 2.56
N LEU A 49 10.64 2.98 2.80
CA LEU A 49 9.72 2.42 3.78
C LEU A 49 10.50 1.92 4.99
N TYR A 50 10.07 2.37 6.15
CA TYR A 50 10.58 1.94 7.44
C TYR A 50 9.60 0.89 7.97
N ILE A 51 10.13 -0.28 8.31
CA ILE A 51 9.33 -1.39 8.81
C ILE A 51 10.05 -2.04 10.00
N ARG A 52 9.36 -2.95 10.68
CA ARG A 52 9.91 -3.90 11.65
C ARG A 52 9.41 -5.29 11.27
N GLU A 53 9.97 -6.34 11.87
CA GLU A 53 9.61 -7.74 11.59
C GLU A 53 8.10 -8.02 11.74
N ASP A 54 7.47 -7.37 12.72
CA ASP A 54 6.04 -7.44 13.01
C ASP A 54 5.18 -6.43 12.21
N THR A 55 5.74 -5.73 11.21
CA THR A 55 4.95 -4.83 10.36
C THR A 55 3.98 -5.63 9.50
N PRO A 56 2.66 -5.35 9.54
CA PRO A 56 1.68 -6.01 8.68
C PRO A 56 1.93 -5.76 7.19
N ILE A 57 1.76 -6.78 6.36
CA ILE A 57 1.97 -6.66 4.91
C ILE A 57 1.02 -5.64 4.28
N HIS A 58 -0.24 -5.57 4.74
CA HIS A 58 -1.19 -4.57 4.26
C HIS A 58 -0.70 -3.14 4.53
N SER A 59 -0.01 -2.90 5.66
CA SER A 59 0.55 -1.59 5.99
C SER A 59 1.73 -1.22 5.07
N ILE A 60 2.61 -2.18 4.76
CA ILE A 60 3.68 -2.00 3.77
C ILE A 60 3.11 -1.65 2.40
N LEU A 61 2.07 -2.37 1.97
CA LEU A 61 1.40 -2.14 0.70
C LEU A 61 0.65 -0.81 0.68
N HIS A 62 0.03 -0.41 1.78
CA HIS A 62 -0.66 0.87 1.90
C HIS A 62 0.31 2.05 1.67
N GLU A 63 1.43 2.08 2.39
CA GLU A 63 2.44 3.12 2.20
C GLU A 63 3.10 3.08 0.82
N THR A 64 3.28 1.87 0.26
CA THR A 64 3.71 1.71 -1.14
C THR A 64 2.73 2.38 -2.08
N CYS A 65 1.44 2.13 -1.92
CA CYS A 65 0.40 2.67 -2.78
C CYS A 65 0.25 4.19 -2.64
N HIS A 66 0.45 4.74 -1.43
CA HIS A 66 0.57 6.19 -1.26
C HIS A 66 1.70 6.77 -2.11
N TYR A 67 2.88 6.15 -2.11
CA TYR A 67 4.00 6.59 -2.95
C TYR A 67 3.66 6.53 -4.45
N VAL A 68 3.00 5.45 -4.90
CA VAL A 68 2.61 5.27 -6.31
C VAL A 68 1.57 6.29 -6.76
N CYS A 69 0.55 6.55 -5.93
CA CYS A 69 -0.56 7.46 -6.20
C CYS A 69 -0.21 8.95 -6.02
N MET A 70 0.87 9.26 -5.33
CA MET A 70 1.34 10.63 -5.08
C MET A 70 1.82 11.31 -6.37
N PRO A 71 1.53 12.60 -6.62
CA PRO A 71 2.10 13.36 -7.75
C PRO A 71 3.64 13.45 -7.69
N ALA A 72 4.33 13.53 -8.85
CA ALA A 72 5.80 13.56 -8.88
C ALA A 72 6.41 14.70 -8.05
N LYS A 73 5.79 15.88 -8.10
CA LYS A 73 6.24 17.05 -7.32
C LYS A 73 6.22 16.80 -5.81
N GLN A 74 5.25 16.03 -5.32
CA GLN A 74 5.09 15.75 -3.88
C GLN A 74 6.05 14.64 -3.41
N ARG A 75 6.44 13.69 -4.27
CA ARG A 75 7.40 12.63 -3.91
C ARG A 75 8.79 13.15 -3.54
N THR A 76 9.16 14.34 -4.01
CA THR A 76 10.44 14.99 -3.69
C THR A 76 10.39 15.87 -2.45
N HIS A 77 9.20 16.19 -1.94
CA HIS A 77 9.05 17.01 -0.74
C HIS A 77 9.35 16.20 0.53
N GLU A 78 9.95 16.85 1.52
CA GLU A 78 10.35 16.23 2.79
C GLU A 78 9.25 16.23 3.86
N GLN A 79 8.09 16.84 3.56
CA GLN A 79 6.98 16.88 4.51
C GLN A 79 6.35 15.48 4.64
N VAL A 80 6.21 15.07 5.90
CA VAL A 80 5.68 13.78 6.36
C VAL A 80 4.16 13.70 6.16
N ASP A 81 3.46 14.84 6.07
CA ASP A 81 2.01 14.89 5.94
C ASP A 81 1.59 15.00 4.47
N ALA A 82 1.63 13.88 3.77
CA ALA A 82 1.03 13.77 2.45
C ALA A 82 -0.48 13.60 2.60
N LYS A 83 -1.20 14.67 2.96
CA LYS A 83 -2.67 14.65 2.94
C LYS A 83 -3.14 14.48 1.51
N GLY A 84 -3.43 13.23 1.15
CA GLY A 84 -4.11 12.87 -0.07
C GLY A 84 -5.55 13.35 -0.05
N SER A 85 -6.11 13.51 -1.23
CA SER A 85 -7.56 13.59 -1.43
C SER A 85 -8.20 12.25 -1.10
N ALA A 86 -9.50 12.26 -0.78
CA ALA A 86 -10.26 11.01 -0.58
C ALA A 86 -10.17 10.04 -1.77
N MET A 87 -10.00 10.56 -2.99
CA MET A 87 -9.80 9.74 -4.18
C MET A 87 -8.41 9.06 -4.19
N GLU A 88 -7.36 9.76 -3.73
CA GLU A 88 -6.02 9.15 -3.57
C GLU A 88 -6.03 8.08 -2.49
N GLU A 89 -6.70 8.31 -1.36
CA GLU A 89 -6.87 7.30 -0.31
C GLU A 89 -7.60 6.04 -0.81
N ASN A 90 -8.70 6.24 -1.53
CA ASN A 90 -9.42 5.12 -2.14
C ASN A 90 -8.58 4.40 -3.20
N ALA A 91 -7.81 5.15 -4.00
CA ALA A 91 -6.87 4.59 -4.98
C ALA A 91 -5.76 3.77 -4.30
N THR A 92 -5.23 4.25 -3.17
CA THR A 92 -4.30 3.52 -2.32
C THR A 92 -4.92 2.20 -1.87
N CYS A 93 -6.15 2.24 -1.34
CA CYS A 93 -6.88 1.05 -0.91
C CYS A 93 -7.13 0.04 -2.03
N TYR A 94 -7.47 0.50 -3.22
CA TYR A 94 -7.74 -0.38 -4.35
C TYR A 94 -6.46 -1.02 -4.89
N LEU A 95 -5.40 -0.22 -5.01
CA LEU A 95 -4.13 -0.67 -5.55
C LEU A 95 -3.45 -1.69 -4.63
N GLN A 96 -3.53 -1.54 -3.30
CA GLN A 96 -2.96 -2.55 -2.38
C GLN A 96 -3.60 -3.93 -2.58
N ILE A 97 -4.91 -3.98 -2.84
CA ILE A 97 -5.65 -5.22 -3.14
C ILE A 97 -5.11 -5.90 -4.40
N LEU A 98 -4.82 -5.13 -5.45
CA LEU A 98 -4.23 -5.68 -6.68
C LEU A 98 -2.79 -6.15 -6.48
N LEU A 99 -1.98 -5.38 -5.74
CA LEU A 99 -0.57 -5.72 -5.51
C LEU A 99 -0.39 -6.97 -4.63
N ALA A 100 -1.35 -7.29 -3.77
CA ALA A 100 -1.27 -8.44 -2.88
C ALA A 100 -1.06 -9.78 -3.62
N ASP A 101 -1.62 -9.93 -4.83
CA ASP A 101 -1.42 -11.15 -5.64
C ASP A 101 -0.02 -11.29 -6.24
N HIS A 102 0.81 -10.24 -6.15
CA HIS A 102 2.20 -10.26 -6.59
C HIS A 102 3.18 -10.64 -5.46
N ILE A 103 2.67 -11.00 -4.27
CA ILE A 103 3.47 -11.44 -3.12
C ILE A 103 3.28 -12.94 -2.92
N ASN A 104 4.38 -13.69 -2.87
CA ASN A 104 4.35 -15.13 -2.66
C ASN A 104 3.89 -15.46 -1.23
N GLY A 105 2.84 -16.27 -1.12
CA GLY A 105 2.24 -16.64 0.18
C GLY A 105 1.22 -15.62 0.70
N TYR A 106 0.84 -14.63 -0.12
CA TYR A 106 -0.20 -13.67 0.19
C TYR A 106 -1.22 -13.61 -0.96
N SER A 107 -2.34 -12.92 -0.76
CA SER A 107 -3.37 -12.79 -1.79
C SER A 107 -4.26 -11.57 -1.53
N ARG A 108 -4.98 -11.14 -2.56
CA ARG A 108 -6.02 -10.11 -2.41
C ARG A 108 -7.06 -10.45 -1.35
N SER A 109 -7.43 -11.74 -1.24
CA SER A 109 -8.43 -12.19 -0.25
C SER A 109 -7.91 -11.99 1.16
N GLN A 110 -6.68 -12.44 1.42
CA GLN A 110 -6.04 -12.26 2.72
C GLN A 110 -5.83 -10.79 3.06
N LEU A 111 -5.46 -9.96 2.08
CA LEU A 111 -5.31 -8.53 2.29
C LEU A 111 -6.64 -7.87 2.69
N MET A 112 -7.74 -8.19 2.01
CA MET A 112 -9.05 -7.62 2.36
C MET A 112 -9.49 -8.02 3.77
N GLU A 113 -9.24 -9.26 4.20
CA GLU A 113 -9.45 -9.69 5.58
C GLU A 113 -8.56 -8.92 6.57
N ASP A 114 -7.28 -8.71 6.22
CA ASP A 114 -6.35 -7.96 7.05
C ASP A 114 -6.75 -6.48 7.18
N MET A 115 -7.25 -5.88 6.09
CA MET A 115 -7.80 -4.52 6.08
C MET A 115 -9.01 -4.40 7.01
N ASP A 116 -9.96 -5.33 6.91
CA ASP A 116 -11.15 -5.35 7.77
C ASP A 116 -10.76 -5.57 9.25
N ALA A 117 -9.82 -6.47 9.53
CA ALA A 117 -9.32 -6.75 10.88
C ALA A 117 -8.53 -5.57 11.48
N TRP A 118 -7.81 -4.80 10.66
CA TRP A 118 -7.12 -3.57 11.08
C TRP A 118 -8.10 -2.43 11.39
N GLY A 119 -9.32 -2.48 10.83
CA GLY A 119 -10.38 -1.50 11.06
C GLY A 119 -10.61 -0.52 9.92
N TYR A 120 -10.26 -0.89 8.68
CA TYR A 120 -10.66 -0.11 7.51
C TYR A 120 -12.19 -0.03 7.45
N SER A 121 -12.71 1.16 7.12
CA SER A 121 -14.15 1.39 7.05
C SER A 121 -14.56 1.72 5.63
N PHE A 122 -15.36 0.85 5.02
CA PHE A 122 -15.92 1.04 3.70
C PHE A 122 -17.44 1.11 3.75
N ARG A 123 -18.05 1.82 2.78
CA ARG A 123 -19.50 2.08 2.72
C ARG A 123 -20.35 0.82 2.78
N LEU A 124 -19.87 -0.27 2.17
CA LEU A 124 -20.56 -1.56 2.10
C LEU A 124 -20.20 -2.53 3.23
N GLY A 125 -19.44 -2.07 4.24
CA GLY A 125 -19.15 -2.82 5.46
C GLY A 125 -17.95 -3.76 5.42
N SER A 126 -17.36 -4.02 4.26
CA SER A 126 -16.09 -4.77 4.12
C SER A 126 -15.27 -4.33 2.93
N ALA A 127 -13.96 -4.53 2.99
CA ALA A 127 -13.03 -4.30 1.89
C ALA A 127 -13.43 -5.10 0.65
N HIS A 128 -13.87 -6.35 0.83
CA HIS A 128 -14.34 -7.20 -0.26
C HIS A 128 -15.58 -6.65 -0.96
N ALA A 129 -16.63 -6.29 -0.20
CA ALA A 129 -17.85 -5.75 -0.80
C ALA A 129 -17.58 -4.44 -1.55
N TRP A 130 -16.73 -3.58 -0.97
CA TRP A 130 -16.31 -2.34 -1.60
C TRP A 130 -15.51 -2.58 -2.89
N PHE A 131 -14.51 -3.45 -2.87
CA PHE A 131 -13.66 -3.72 -4.04
C PHE A 131 -14.45 -4.24 -5.24
N ILE A 132 -15.45 -5.10 -5.00
CA ILE A 132 -16.26 -5.71 -6.06
C ILE A 132 -17.38 -4.77 -6.54
N HIS A 133 -18.00 -4.00 -5.64
CA HIS A 133 -19.28 -3.32 -5.93
C HIS A 133 -19.26 -1.79 -5.81
N ASP A 134 -18.23 -1.17 -5.23
CA ASP A 134 -18.22 0.28 -4.92
C ASP A 134 -16.84 0.94 -5.16
N ALA A 135 -16.11 0.51 -6.20
CA ALA A 135 -14.78 1.03 -6.54
C ALA A 135 -14.63 1.48 -8.01
N GLU A 136 -15.71 1.59 -8.78
CA GLU A 136 -15.63 1.89 -10.23
C GLU A 136 -14.92 3.22 -10.52
N ASP A 137 -15.22 4.28 -9.77
CA ASP A 137 -14.58 5.58 -9.95
C ASP A 137 -13.09 5.55 -9.59
N VAL A 138 -12.70 4.69 -8.66
CA VAL A 138 -11.31 4.47 -8.26
C VAL A 138 -10.55 3.76 -9.38
N CYS A 139 -11.14 2.73 -9.99
CA CYS A 139 -10.59 2.06 -11.16
C CYS A 139 -10.33 3.04 -12.29
N LYS A 140 -11.34 3.87 -12.63
CA LYS A 140 -11.22 4.90 -13.68
C LYS A 140 -10.11 5.89 -13.35
N TRP A 141 -9.95 6.28 -12.09
CA TRP A 141 -8.89 7.18 -11.66
C TRP A 141 -7.50 6.56 -11.84
N LEU A 142 -7.29 5.31 -11.38
CA LEU A 142 -6.03 4.59 -11.54
C LEU A 142 -5.67 4.36 -13.02
N GLN A 143 -6.66 4.06 -13.86
CA GLN A 143 -6.50 3.93 -15.31
C GLN A 143 -6.12 5.27 -15.97
N LYS A 144 -6.78 6.37 -15.57
CA LYS A 144 -6.46 7.72 -16.05
C LYS A 144 -5.01 8.11 -15.78
N HIS A 145 -4.48 7.73 -14.61
CA HIS A 145 -3.06 7.94 -14.24
C HIS A 145 -2.13 6.84 -14.74
N ARG A 146 -2.65 5.87 -15.51
CA ARG A 146 -1.91 4.75 -16.11
C ARG A 146 -1.26 3.83 -15.08
N ILE A 147 -1.72 3.83 -13.84
CA ILE A 147 -1.19 2.94 -12.78
C ILE A 147 -1.66 1.49 -13.02
N ILE A 148 -2.90 1.33 -13.48
CA ILE A 148 -3.46 0.04 -13.91
C ILE A 148 -4.01 0.13 -15.34
N LYS A 149 -4.11 -1.01 -16.02
CA LYS A 149 -4.78 -1.15 -17.31
C LYS A 149 -6.29 -1.31 -17.14
N ALA A 150 -7.02 -1.32 -18.26
CA ALA A 150 -8.47 -1.51 -18.29
C ALA A 150 -8.93 -2.84 -17.67
N ASN A 151 -8.08 -3.88 -17.70
CA ASN A 151 -8.33 -5.19 -17.11
C ASN A 151 -7.76 -5.33 -15.68
N ASN A 152 -7.46 -4.21 -15.01
CA ASN A 152 -6.85 -4.14 -13.67
C ASN A 152 -5.44 -4.73 -13.55
N GLU A 153 -4.75 -5.04 -14.66
CA GLU A 153 -3.32 -5.35 -14.60
C GLU A 153 -2.50 -4.14 -14.17
N ILE A 154 -1.57 -4.36 -13.24
CA ILE A 154 -0.62 -3.35 -12.78
C ILE A 154 0.39 -3.03 -13.88
N THR A 155 0.69 -1.75 -14.04
CA THR A 155 1.64 -1.27 -15.06
C THR A 155 3.06 -1.05 -14.53
N TRP A 156 3.24 -1.10 -13.21
CA TRP A 156 4.49 -0.78 -12.53
C TRP A 156 4.97 0.66 -12.78
N THR A 157 4.04 1.59 -12.96
CA THR A 157 4.35 3.01 -13.16
C THR A 157 3.98 3.85 -11.95
N LEU A 158 4.77 4.90 -11.72
CA LEU A 158 4.46 5.95 -10.74
C LEU A 158 3.61 7.03 -11.41
N ARG A 159 2.61 7.56 -10.70
CA ARG A 159 1.83 8.71 -11.18
C ARG A 159 2.74 9.89 -11.51
N GLN A 160 2.52 10.57 -12.63
CA GLN A 160 3.28 11.77 -13.01
C GLN A 160 2.77 13.02 -12.29
#